data_AF-R7JAQ4-F1
#
_entry.id   AF-R7JAQ4-F1
#
_cell.length_a   1.000
_cell.length_b   1.000
_cell.length_c   1.000
_cell.angle_alpha   90.00
_cell.angle_beta   90.00
_cell.angle_gamma   90.00
#
_symmetry.space_group_name_H-M   'P 1'
#
loop_
_entity.id
_entity.type
_entity.pdbx_description
1 polymer ?
#
loop_
_entity_poly.entity_id
_entity_poly.type
_entity_poly.pdbx_seq_one_letter_code
_entity_poly.pdbx_strand_id
1 'polypeptide(L)' 'MFNKLKEKIKELAKTAVIKAEEALGSSKGQQKKEMAVKYVVGRIPVPDFFKPLISVLLSSFIDDAIELAVEYMKNEVL' A
#
# COMPACT_ATOMS: atom_id res chain seq x y z
N MET A 1 -11.20 -9.46 -13.65
CA MET A 1 -11.46 -8.67 -12.42
C MET A 1 -10.25 -8.60 -11.50
N PHE A 2 -9.56 -9.72 -11.22
CA PHE A 2 -8.36 -9.73 -10.37
C PHE A 2 -7.24 -8.80 -10.83
N ASN A 3 -6.99 -8.66 -12.14
CA ASN A 3 -5.96 -7.73 -12.64
C ASN A 3 -6.29 -6.27 -12.29
N LYS A 4 -7.55 -5.86 -12.45
CA LYS A 4 -8.00 -4.51 -12.07
C LYS A 4 -7.89 -4.27 -10.56
N LEU A 5 -8.15 -5.29 -9.74
CA LEU A 5 -7.96 -5.21 -8.29
C LEU A 5 -6.48 -5.02 -7.93
N LYS A 6 -5.59 -5.80 -8.56
CA LYS A 6 -4.14 -5.69 -8.37
C LYS A 6 -3.60 -4.33 -8.82
N GLU A 7 -4.06 -3.81 -9.95
CA GLU A 7 -3.75 -2.45 -10.41
C GLU A 7 -4.20 -1.41 -9.38
N LYS A 8 -5.43 -1.52 -8.86
CA LYS A 8 -5.94 -0.61 -7.84
C LYS A 8 -5.11 -0.66 -6.55
N ILE A 9 -4.67 -1.84 -6.12
CA ILE A 9 -3.78 -2.00 -4.96
C ILE A 9 -2.45 -1.27 -5.20
N LYS A 10 -1.86 -1.37 -6.41
CA LYS A 10 -0.63 -0.63 -6.75
C LYS A 10 -0.84 0.89 -6.72
N GLU A 11 -1.95 1.38 -7.26
CA GLU A 11 -2.30 2.82 -7.18
C GLU A 11 -2.46 3.27 -5.72
N LEU A 12 -3.20 2.49 -4.93
CA LEU A 12 -3.39 2.76 -3.51
C LEU A 12 -2.05 2.73 -2.75
N ALA A 13 -1.16 1.79 -3.05
CA ALA A 13 0.16 1.69 -2.43
C ALA A 13 1.02 2.92 -2.70
N LYS A 14 1.03 3.44 -3.94
CA LYS A 14 1.71 4.71 -4.27
C LYS A 14 1.19 5.87 -3.43
N THR A 15 -0.14 6.05 -3.39
CA THR A 15 -0.74 7.11 -2.56
C THR A 15 -0.46 6.90 -1.07
N ALA A 16 -0.46 5.64 -0.61
CA ALA A 16 -0.24 5.29 0.79
C ALA A 16 1.18 5.63 1.24
N VAL A 17 2.19 5.33 0.41
CA VAL A 17 3.60 5.66 0.68
C VAL A 17 3.81 7.17 0.75
N ILE A 18 3.26 7.94 -0.19
CA ILE A 18 3.34 9.41 -0.17
C ILE A 18 2.72 9.96 1.12
N LYS A 19 1.52 9.50 1.48
CA LYS A 19 0.85 9.93 2.71
C LYS A 19 1.63 9.54 3.97
N ALA A 20 2.25 8.36 3.97
CA ALA A 20 3.08 7.92 5.08
C ALA A 20 4.35 8.78 5.20
N GLU A 21 4.96 9.18 4.08
CA GLU A 21 6.08 10.11 4.04
C GLU A 21 5.69 11.49 4.59
N GLU A 22 4.58 12.05 4.09
CA GLU A 22 4.03 13.34 4.55
C GLU A 22 3.69 13.34 6.05
N ALA A 23 3.08 12.25 6.54
CA ALA A 23 2.62 12.17 7.92
C ALA A 23 3.74 11.90 8.94
N LEU A 24 4.74 11.10 8.57
CA LEU A 24 5.74 10.62 9.53
C LEU A 24 7.15 11.20 9.31
N GLY A 25 7.42 11.85 8.17
CA GLY A 25 8.73 12.42 7.82
C GLY A 25 9.83 11.37 7.65
N SER A 26 11.04 11.76 7.26
CA SER A 26 12.12 10.79 7.03
C SER A 26 12.50 10.04 8.33
N SER A 27 12.98 8.79 8.22
CA SER A 27 13.47 7.94 9.33
C SER A 27 12.48 7.02 10.07
N LYS A 28 11.20 6.92 9.67
CA LYS A 28 10.21 6.01 10.28
C LYS A 28 9.76 4.85 9.37
N GLY A 29 10.70 4.16 8.73
CA GLY A 29 10.42 3.16 7.68
C GLY A 29 9.38 2.11 8.05
N GLN A 30 9.51 1.46 9.22
CA GLN A 30 8.57 0.42 9.66
C GLN A 30 7.16 0.98 9.93
N GLN A 31 7.05 2.13 10.59
CA GLN A 31 5.76 2.77 10.90
C GLN A 31 5.08 3.26 9.62
N LYS A 32 5.85 3.74 8.64
CA LYS A 32 5.34 4.11 7.32
C LYS A 32 4.79 2.92 6.56
N LYS A 33 5.51 1.79 6.55
CA LYS A 33 5.04 0.55 5.92
C LYS A 33 3.73 0.11 6.58
N GLU A 34 3.65 0.10 7.91
CA GLU A 34 2.42 -0.29 8.62
C GLU A 34 1.24 0.66 8.32
N MET A 35 1.48 1.97 8.30
CA MET A 35 0.48 2.96 7.91
C MET A 35 0.01 2.74 6.46
N ALA A 36 0.94 2.45 5.55
CA ALA A 36 0.63 2.22 4.15
C ALA A 36 -0.21 0.95 3.96
N VAL A 37 0.15 -0.15 4.63
CA VAL A 37 -0.62 -1.41 4.62
C VAL A 37 -2.05 -1.15 5.12
N LYS A 38 -2.20 -0.49 6.27
CA LYS A 38 -3.53 -0.16 6.84
C LYS A 38 -4.37 0.67 5.88
N TYR A 39 -3.75 1.67 5.23
CA TYR A 39 -4.41 2.51 4.24
C TYR A 39 -4.89 1.71 3.03
N VAL A 40 -4.03 0.84 2.48
CA VAL A 40 -4.38 0.00 1.32
C VAL A 40 -5.54 -0.91 1.68
N VAL A 41 -5.42 -1.70 2.76
CA VAL A 41 -6.44 -2.65 3.23
C VAL A 41 -7.79 -1.96 3.47
N GLY A 42 -7.77 -0.78 4.09
CA GLY A 42 -8.98 0.00 4.35
C GLY A 42 -9.71 0.50 3.09
N ARG A 43 -8.97 0.65 1.97
CA ARG A 43 -9.47 1.22 0.71
C ARG A 43 -9.55 0.24 -0.46
N ILE A 44 -9.31 -1.05 -0.21
CA ILE A 44 -9.53 -2.09 -1.21
C ILE A 44 -11.02 -2.03 -1.63
N PRO A 45 -11.32 -2.02 -2.94
CA PRO A 45 -12.68 -1.97 -3.46
C PRO A 45 -13.37 -3.34 -3.38
N VAL A 46 -13.46 -3.88 -2.16
CA VAL A 46 -14.19 -5.11 -1.83
C VAL A 46 -15.16 -4.81 -0.68
N PRO A 47 -16.29 -5.51 -0.59
CA PRO A 47 -17.20 -5.36 0.54
C PRO A 47 -16.49 -5.61 1.87
N ASP A 48 -16.86 -4.87 2.91
CA ASP A 48 -16.18 -4.89 4.21
C ASP A 48 -16.09 -6.30 4.81
N PHE A 49 -17.13 -7.11 4.60
CA PHE A 49 -17.18 -8.50 5.03
C PHE A 49 -16.01 -9.36 4.49
N PHE A 50 -15.53 -9.07 3.28
CA PHE A 50 -14.44 -9.82 2.65
C PHE A 50 -13.05 -9.22 2.91
N LYS A 51 -12.96 -8.01 3.48
CA LYS A 51 -11.67 -7.33 3.70
C LYS A 51 -10.66 -8.15 4.50
N PRO A 52 -11.03 -8.82 5.62
CA PRO A 52 -10.07 -9.63 6.37
C PRO A 52 -9.48 -10.77 5.54
N LEU A 53 -10.34 -11.49 4.81
CA LEU A 53 -9.93 -12.61 3.96
C LEU A 53 -9.03 -12.15 2.81
N ILE A 54 -9.42 -11.07 2.12
CA ILE A 54 -8.66 -10.51 1.00
C ILE A 54 -7.33 -9.92 1.46
N SER A 55 -7.30 -9.28 2.64
CA SER A 55 -6.07 -8.76 3.24
C SER A 55 -5.07 -9.87 3.53
N VAL A 56 -5.53 -11.04 3.98
CA VAL A 56 -4.65 -12.19 4.22
C VAL A 56 -4.17 -12.79 2.89
N LEU A 57 -5.09 -13.02 1.95
CA LEU A 57 -4.79 -13.63 0.64
C LEU A 57 -3.84 -12.78 -0.20
N LEU A 58 -3.96 -11.45 -0.12
CA LEU A 58 -3.14 -10.50 -0.88
C LEU A 58 -2.03 -9.86 -0.03
N SER A 59 -1.79 -10.32 1.20
CA SER A 59 -0.79 -9.72 2.11
C SER A 59 0.58 -9.53 1.46
N SER A 60 1.16 -10.60 0.90
CA SER A 60 2.43 -10.54 0.18
C SER A 60 2.39 -9.56 -1.00
N PHE A 61 1.31 -9.56 -1.77
CA PHE A 61 1.18 -8.66 -2.92
C PHE A 61 1.02 -7.19 -2.51
N ILE A 62 0.33 -6.92 -1.39
CA ILE A 62 0.20 -5.57 -0.83
C ILE A 62 1.56 -5.07 -0.35
N ASP A 63 2.33 -5.92 0.34
CA ASP A 63 3.68 -5.60 0.79
C ASP A 63 4.61 -5.32 -0.41
N ASP A 64 4.60 -6.18 -1.43
CA ASP A 64 5.39 -6.00 -2.66
C ASP A 64 5.01 -4.68 -3.36
N ALA A 65 3.71 -4.37 -3.44
CA ALA A 65 3.23 -3.14 -4.07
C ALA A 65 3.68 -1.89 -3.29
N ILE A 66 3.75 -1.97 -1.96
CA ILE A 66 4.24 -0.88 -1.11
C ILE A 66 5.76 -0.72 -1.26
N GLU A 67 6.52 -1.81 -1.27
CA GLU A 67 7.97 -1.77 -1.47
C GLU A 67 8.32 -1.18 -2.84
N LEU A 68 7.64 -1.64 -3.90
CA LEU A 68 7.76 -1.08 -5.24
C LEU A 68 7.43 0.42 -5.26
N ALA A 69 6.40 0.85 -4.54
CA ALA A 69 6.04 2.27 -4.43
C ALA A 69 7.11 3.09 -3.68
N VAL A 70 7.71 2.54 -2.62
CA VAL A 70 8.84 3.17 -1.93
C VAL A 70 10.05 3.28 -2.84
N GLU A 71 10.37 2.25 -3.63
CA GLU A 71 11.45 2.29 -4.61
C GLU A 71 11.21 3.35 -5.68
N TYR A 72 10.00 3.43 -6.24
CA TYR A 72 9.66 4.48 -7.20
C TYR A 72 9.82 5.88 -6.61
N MET A 73 9.34 6.11 -5.39
CA MET A 73 9.49 7.40 -4.73
C MET A 73 10.95 7.76 -4.52
N LYS A 74 11.80 6.79 -4.15
CA LYS A 74 13.25 7.02 -4.01
C LYS A 74 13.92 7.36 -5.35
N ASN A 75 13.49 6.70 -6.42
CA ASN A 75 14.03 6.91 -7.76
C ASN A 75 13.51 8.18 -8.44
N GLU A 76 12.33 8.68 -8.08
CA GLU A 76 11.80 9.98 -8.54
C GLU A 76 12.39 11.19 -7.80
N VAL A 77 12.94 10.98 -6.60
CA VAL A 77 13.49 12.03 -5.72
C VAL A 77 15.03 12.14 -5.85
N LEU A 78 15.66 11.35 -6.73
CA LEU A 78 17.10 11.41 -7.06
C LEU A 78 17.37 12.16 -8.37
#